data_AF-A0A3P9AI10-F1
#
_entry.id   AF-A0A3P9AI10-F1
#
_cell.length_a   1.000
_cell.length_b   1.000
_cell.length_c   1.000
_cell.angle_alpha   90.00
_cell.angle_beta   90.00
_cell.angle_gamma   90.00
#
_symmetry.space_group_name_H-M   'P 1'
#
loop_
_entity.id
_entity.type
_entity.pdbx_description
1 polymer ?
#
loop_
_entity_poly.entity_id
_entity_poly.type
_entity_poly.pdbx_seq_one_letter_code
_entity_poly.pdbx_strand_id
1 'polypeptide(L)'
;MGDWSYLSKLLDKVQSHSTTIGKIWMSVLFIFRILVLGAAAENVWGDEMSDFSCNSNEPGCNNVCYDWAFPISHIRFWVMQIIFVSTPTLLYLAHAMHVIHREGKMREALQSQVDNGWLKRPKYTDDRGKIKIKGILLRSYMTQLLFKIVLELAFIVGQYYLYGFVMKLSFHCKQKICSRIGAECFMSRPTEKTIFIIFMLVVACVSLLLNVVEIIYLLCARVKCRTKKQNQLIIYSAENPGPLFSSPSPRQTNPSSHDSILIQRPQRGVEPMNEKEYTS
;
A
#
# COMPACT_ATOMS: atom_id res chain seq x y z
N MET A 1 0.65 -25.13 -15.45
CA MET A 1 1.32 -23.88 -15.89
C MET A 1 0.39 -22.74 -15.51
N GLY A 2 0.84 -21.81 -14.67
CA GLY A 2 -0.02 -20.76 -14.11
C GLY A 2 -0.61 -19.87 -15.19
N ASP A 3 -1.88 -19.56 -15.06
CA ASP A 3 -2.68 -18.80 -16.02
C ASP A 3 -2.32 -17.29 -15.98
N TRP A 4 -1.17 -16.93 -16.55
CA TRP A 4 -0.65 -15.55 -16.62
C TRP A 4 -1.61 -14.59 -17.34
N SER A 5 -2.43 -15.11 -18.25
CA SER A 5 -3.48 -14.37 -18.95
C SER A 5 -4.56 -13.82 -18.00
N TYR A 6 -4.92 -14.56 -16.96
CA TYR A 6 -5.90 -14.12 -15.96
C TYR A 6 -5.31 -13.07 -15.03
N LEU A 7 -4.05 -13.24 -14.63
CA LEU A 7 -3.32 -12.26 -13.83
C LEU A 7 -3.19 -10.92 -14.59
N SER A 8 -2.84 -10.98 -15.88
CA SER A 8 -2.76 -9.81 -16.76
C SER A 8 -4.12 -9.10 -16.89
N LYS A 9 -5.19 -9.85 -17.18
CA LYS A 9 -6.55 -9.30 -17.28
C LYS A 9 -7.04 -8.69 -15.96
N LEU A 10 -6.62 -9.23 -14.81
CA LEU A 10 -6.94 -8.69 -13.50
C LEU A 10 -6.11 -7.45 -13.16
N LEU A 11 -4.82 -7.43 -13.50
CA LEU A 11 -3.94 -6.27 -13.38
C LEU A 11 -4.49 -5.09 -14.19
N ASP A 12 -4.83 -5.30 -15.46
CA ASP A 12 -5.45 -4.27 -16.31
C ASP A 12 -6.75 -3.72 -15.69
N LYS A 13 -7.55 -4.61 -15.08
CA LYS A 13 -8.82 -4.23 -14.45
C LYS A 13 -8.63 -3.43 -13.16
N VAL A 14 -7.62 -3.77 -12.34
CA VAL A 14 -7.24 -3.05 -11.11
C VAL A 14 -6.57 -1.71 -11.43
N GLN A 15 -5.87 -1.62 -12.57
CA GLN A 15 -5.19 -0.42 -13.03
C GLN A 15 -6.17 0.65 -13.55
N SER A 16 -7.31 0.23 -14.13
CA SER A 16 -8.29 1.12 -14.78
C SER A 16 -9.01 2.14 -13.88
N HIS A 17 -8.91 2.05 -12.55
CA HIS A 17 -9.83 2.74 -11.63
C HIS A 17 -9.24 3.80 -10.67
N SER A 18 -7.92 4.08 -10.68
CA SER A 18 -7.40 5.33 -10.09
C SER A 18 -6.72 6.12 -11.19
N THR A 19 -6.95 7.44 -11.25
CA THR A 19 -6.06 8.46 -11.86
C THR A 19 -5.05 7.82 -12.81
N THR A 20 -5.55 7.41 -13.98
CA THR A 20 -4.85 6.52 -14.93
C THR A 20 -3.46 7.04 -15.25
N ILE A 21 -3.30 8.36 -15.22
CA ILE A 21 -2.05 9.09 -15.39
C ILE A 21 -1.06 8.76 -14.26
N GLY A 22 -1.41 8.95 -12.99
CA GLY A 22 -0.51 8.71 -11.86
C GLY A 22 0.00 7.27 -11.79
N LYS A 23 -0.86 6.28 -12.02
CA LYS A 23 -0.46 4.86 -11.98
C LYS A 23 0.47 4.45 -13.13
N ILE A 24 0.19 4.89 -14.35
CA ILE A 24 1.04 4.59 -15.52
C ILE A 24 2.42 5.23 -15.34
N TRP A 25 2.45 6.53 -15.02
CA TRP A 25 3.72 7.25 -14.83
C TRP A 25 4.55 6.64 -13.70
N MET A 26 3.93 6.19 -12.61
CA MET A 26 4.66 5.53 -11.52
C MET A 26 5.29 4.20 -11.93
N SER A 27 4.59 3.40 -12.75
CA SER A 27 5.16 2.16 -13.29
C SER A 27 6.29 2.45 -14.28
N VAL A 28 6.14 3.46 -15.13
CA VAL A 28 7.17 3.87 -16.09
C VAL A 28 8.43 4.34 -15.37
N LEU A 29 8.29 5.21 -14.36
CA LEU A 29 9.43 5.69 -13.56
C LEU A 29 10.12 4.53 -12.81
N PHE A 30 9.34 3.56 -12.32
CA PHE A 30 9.89 2.39 -11.66
C PHE A 30 10.70 1.49 -12.61
N ILE A 31 10.17 1.17 -13.80
CA ILE A 31 10.88 0.39 -14.82
C ILE A 31 12.16 1.13 -15.24
N PHE A 32 12.04 2.44 -15.45
CA PHE A 32 13.16 3.27 -15.83
C PHE A 32 14.29 3.25 -14.80
N ARG A 33 13.98 3.25 -13.49
CA ARG A 33 15.00 3.06 -12.45
C ARG A 33 15.73 1.73 -12.58
N ILE A 34 15.02 0.64 -12.85
CA ILE A 34 15.63 -0.69 -13.01
C ILE A 34 16.56 -0.70 -14.23
N LEU A 35 16.13 -0.12 -15.35
CA LEU A 35 16.93 -0.02 -16.57
C LEU A 35 18.21 0.78 -16.35
N VAL A 36 18.09 1.95 -15.71
CA VAL A 36 19.23 2.83 -15.42
C VAL A 36 20.20 2.15 -14.46
N LEU A 37 19.67 1.48 -13.42
CA LEU A 37 20.49 0.72 -12.48
C LEU A 37 21.25 -0.41 -13.21
N GLY A 38 20.59 -1.15 -14.09
CA GLY A 38 21.23 -2.20 -14.88
C GLY A 38 22.32 -1.66 -15.82
N ALA A 39 22.08 -0.53 -16.47
CA ALA A 39 23.07 0.11 -17.34
C ALA A 39 24.27 0.68 -16.57
N ALA A 40 24.05 1.18 -15.35
CA ALA A 40 25.07 1.85 -14.56
C ALA A 40 25.88 0.89 -13.67
N ALA A 41 25.27 -0.21 -13.20
CA ALA A 41 25.88 -1.09 -12.19
C ALA A 41 27.26 -1.61 -12.61
N GLU A 42 27.40 -2.11 -13.83
CA GLU A 42 28.67 -2.66 -14.30
C GLU A 42 29.57 -1.57 -14.92
N ASN A 43 29.00 -0.65 -15.72
CA ASN A 43 29.79 0.31 -16.48
C ASN A 43 30.39 1.45 -15.66
N VAL A 44 29.76 1.82 -14.54
CA VAL A 44 30.13 3.03 -13.76
C VAL A 44 30.58 2.69 -12.34
N TRP A 45 30.08 1.59 -11.79
CA TRP A 45 30.43 1.11 -10.46
C TRP A 45 31.21 -0.22 -10.46
N GLY A 46 31.43 -0.86 -11.62
CA GLY A 46 32.16 -2.13 -11.69
C GLY A 46 33.65 -2.02 -11.34
N ASP A 47 34.27 -0.88 -11.65
CA ASP A 47 35.68 -0.54 -11.39
C ASP A 47 35.84 0.33 -10.13
N GLU A 48 34.80 0.43 -9.28
CA GLU A 48 34.79 1.40 -8.17
C GLU A 48 35.90 1.18 -7.14
N MET A 49 36.28 -0.08 -6.92
CA MET A 49 37.32 -0.47 -5.98
C MET A 49 38.70 -0.60 -6.64
N SER A 50 38.76 -1.05 -7.90
CA SER A 50 40.05 -1.22 -8.60
C SER A 50 40.72 0.11 -8.91
N ASP A 51 39.92 1.12 -9.25
CA ASP A 51 40.41 2.44 -9.66
C ASP A 51 40.45 3.44 -8.50
N PHE A 52 40.11 2.99 -7.29
CA PHE A 52 40.26 3.76 -6.07
C PHE A 52 41.73 3.76 -5.63
N SER A 53 42.30 4.94 -5.43
CA SER A 53 43.71 5.09 -5.05
C SER A 53 43.89 6.13 -3.96
N CYS A 54 44.68 5.80 -2.94
CA CYS A 54 45.16 6.74 -1.93
C CYS A 54 46.65 7.01 -2.08
N ASN A 55 47.07 8.24 -1.79
CA ASN A 55 48.47 8.64 -1.72
C ASN A 55 49.12 8.12 -0.43
N SER A 56 49.34 6.80 -0.36
CA SER A 56 49.95 6.09 0.76
C SER A 56 50.61 4.81 0.27
N ASN A 57 51.80 4.51 0.78
CA ASN A 57 52.52 3.26 0.49
C ASN A 57 52.14 2.12 1.46
N GLU A 58 51.32 2.41 2.48
CA GLU A 58 50.91 1.42 3.48
C GLU A 58 49.94 0.38 2.90
N PRO A 59 50.23 -0.92 3.00
CA PRO A 59 49.35 -1.97 2.49
C PRO A 59 48.00 -1.96 3.22
N GLY A 60 46.91 -2.07 2.45
CA GLY A 60 45.55 -2.11 2.99
C GLY A 60 44.92 -0.76 3.34
N CYS A 61 45.67 0.35 3.26
CA CYS A 61 45.11 1.69 3.47
C CYS A 61 43.96 1.98 2.49
N ASN A 62 44.10 1.62 1.20
CA ASN A 62 43.05 1.80 0.20
C ASN A 62 41.74 1.11 0.61
N ASN A 63 41.81 -0.16 1.03
CA ASN A 63 40.63 -0.94 1.38
C ASN A 63 39.88 -0.35 2.58
N VAL A 64 40.61 0.04 3.62
CA VAL A 64 40.02 0.58 4.86
C VAL A 64 39.45 1.98 4.63
N CYS A 65 40.12 2.81 3.82
CA CYS A 65 39.61 4.13 3.47
C CYS A 65 38.38 4.07 2.56
N TYR A 66 38.35 3.12 1.62
CA TYR A 66 37.18 2.88 0.78
C TYR A 66 35.98 2.43 1.62
N ASP A 67 36.15 1.42 2.47
CA ASP A 67 35.10 0.90 3.35
C ASP A 67 34.56 1.96 4.32
N TRP A 68 35.45 2.80 4.86
CA TRP A 68 35.05 3.90 5.72
C TRP A 68 34.24 4.98 5.00
N ALA A 69 34.61 5.32 3.76
CA ALA A 69 33.93 6.35 2.99
C ALA A 69 32.61 5.85 2.37
N PHE A 70 32.55 4.58 1.97
CA PHE A 70 31.39 3.97 1.32
C PHE A 70 31.01 2.65 2.01
N PRO A 71 30.42 2.72 3.22
CA PRO A 71 30.02 1.52 3.96
C PRO A 71 28.98 0.67 3.20
N ILE A 72 28.23 1.30 2.30
CA ILE A 72 27.40 0.63 1.30
C ILE A 72 27.60 1.35 -0.03
N SER A 73 27.72 0.61 -1.14
CA SER A 73 27.81 1.22 -2.47
C SER A 73 26.45 1.77 -2.92
N HIS A 74 26.48 2.80 -3.77
CA HIS A 74 25.28 3.47 -4.28
C HIS A 74 24.32 2.51 -4.97
N ILE A 75 24.87 1.59 -5.79
CA ILE A 75 24.08 0.57 -6.49
C ILE A 75 23.32 -0.31 -5.50
N ARG A 76 24.00 -0.79 -4.45
CA ARG A 76 23.35 -1.61 -3.41
C ARG A 76 22.27 -0.83 -2.66
N PHE A 77 22.53 0.44 -2.36
CA PHE A 77 21.54 1.33 -1.75
C PHE A 77 20.28 1.49 -2.63
N TRP A 78 20.44 1.73 -3.93
CA TRP A 78 19.32 1.85 -4.87
C TRP A 78 18.57 0.53 -5.09
N VAL A 79 19.27 -0.62 -5.11
CA VAL A 79 18.61 -1.94 -5.13
C VAL A 79 17.68 -2.07 -3.92
N MET A 80 18.18 -1.77 -2.72
CA MET A 80 17.36 -1.82 -1.51
C MET A 80 16.19 -0.85 -1.60
N GLN A 81 16.40 0.38 -2.05
CA GLN A 81 15.32 1.36 -2.27
C GLN A 81 14.22 0.78 -3.18
N ILE A 82 14.57 0.21 -4.33
CA ILE A 82 13.62 -0.38 -5.28
C ILE A 82 12.83 -1.52 -4.63
N ILE A 83 13.49 -2.42 -3.89
CA ILE A 83 12.84 -3.55 -3.20
C ILE A 83 11.87 -3.04 -2.13
N PHE A 84 12.30 -2.15 -1.24
CA PHE A 84 11.44 -1.64 -0.17
C PHE A 84 10.28 -0.81 -0.71
N VAL A 85 10.49 0.05 -1.71
CA VAL A 85 9.42 0.88 -2.30
C VAL A 85 8.43 0.08 -3.14
N SER A 86 8.84 -1.03 -3.74
CA SER A 86 7.94 -1.93 -4.49
C SER A 86 7.11 -2.84 -3.58
N THR A 87 7.64 -3.22 -2.41
CA THR A 87 7.00 -4.16 -1.48
C THR A 87 5.56 -3.79 -1.09
N PRO A 88 5.23 -2.54 -0.67
CA PRO A 88 3.85 -2.15 -0.37
C PRO A 88 2.89 -2.35 -1.55
N THR A 89 3.38 -2.13 -2.77
CA THR A 89 2.60 -2.31 -4.00
C THR A 89 2.28 -3.78 -4.23
N LEU A 90 3.28 -4.65 -4.10
CA LEU A 90 3.11 -6.09 -4.23
C LEU A 90 2.17 -6.65 -3.17
N LEU A 91 2.31 -6.22 -1.91
CA LEU A 91 1.41 -6.61 -0.83
C LEU A 91 -0.03 -6.17 -1.07
N TYR A 92 -0.25 -4.94 -1.56
CA TYR A 92 -1.57 -4.46 -1.94
C TYR A 92 -2.18 -5.28 -3.09
N LEU A 93 -1.40 -5.59 -4.13
CA LEU A 93 -1.85 -6.41 -5.24
C LEU A 93 -2.20 -7.83 -4.78
N ALA A 94 -1.35 -8.46 -3.96
CA ALA A 94 -1.62 -9.76 -3.36
C ALA A 94 -2.93 -9.75 -2.54
N HIS A 95 -3.11 -8.73 -1.69
CA HIS A 95 -4.34 -8.56 -0.92
C HIS A 95 -5.56 -8.34 -1.82
N ALA A 96 -5.45 -7.49 -2.85
CA ALA A 96 -6.53 -7.22 -3.79
C ALA A 96 -6.95 -8.49 -4.54
N MET A 97 -5.97 -9.24 -5.06
CA MET A 97 -6.22 -10.52 -5.73
C MET A 97 -6.88 -11.53 -4.80
N HIS A 98 -6.40 -11.66 -3.56
CA HIS A 98 -6.99 -12.56 -2.57
C HIS A 98 -8.46 -12.20 -2.27
N VAL A 99 -8.76 -10.91 -2.09
CA VAL A 99 -10.12 -10.42 -1.87
C VAL A 99 -11.02 -10.72 -3.08
N ILE A 100 -10.55 -10.43 -4.29
CA ILE A 100 -11.31 -10.67 -5.54
C ILE A 100 -11.58 -12.17 -5.73
N HIS A 101 -10.58 -13.02 -5.50
CA HIS A 101 -10.71 -14.48 -5.60
C HIS A 101 -11.75 -15.01 -4.62
N ARG A 102 -11.73 -14.53 -3.37
CA ARG A 102 -12.71 -14.92 -2.36
C ARG A 102 -14.12 -14.48 -2.74
N GLU A 103 -14.28 -13.27 -3.28
CA GLU A 103 -15.59 -12.81 -3.77
C GLU A 103 -16.08 -13.63 -4.98
N GLY A 104 -15.19 -14.03 -5.89
CA GLY A 104 -15.51 -14.91 -7.01
C GLY A 104 -16.06 -16.25 -6.54
N LYS A 105 -15.35 -16.93 -5.63
CA LYS A 105 -15.81 -18.20 -5.04
C LYS A 105 -17.15 -18.08 -4.31
N MET A 106 -17.36 -17.00 -3.54
CA MET A 106 -18.64 -16.78 -2.87
C MET A 106 -19.80 -16.53 -3.85
N ARG A 107 -19.55 -15.89 -5.00
CA ARG A 107 -20.56 -15.74 -6.05
C ARG A 107 -20.94 -17.08 -6.63
N GLU A 108 -19.97 -17.92 -6.98
CA GLU A 108 -20.20 -19.25 -7.55
C GLU A 108 -20.99 -20.15 -6.58
N ALA A 109 -20.63 -20.13 -5.28
CA ALA A 109 -21.33 -20.89 -4.25
C ALA A 109 -22.74 -20.36 -3.91
N LEU A 110 -23.01 -19.08 -4.14
CA LEU A 110 -24.34 -18.50 -3.94
C LEU A 110 -25.22 -18.66 -5.19
N GLN A 111 -24.64 -18.66 -6.39
CA GLN A 111 -25.36 -18.87 -7.65
C GLN A 111 -26.01 -20.25 -7.72
N SER A 112 -25.43 -21.27 -7.07
CA SER A 112 -26.05 -22.59 -6.92
C SER A 112 -27.24 -22.63 -5.93
N GLN A 113 -27.45 -21.58 -5.13
CA GLN A 113 -28.61 -21.44 -4.23
C GLN A 113 -29.69 -20.47 -4.77
N VAL A 114 -29.46 -19.80 -5.90
CA VAL A 114 -30.41 -18.85 -6.52
C VAL A 114 -31.35 -19.57 -7.49
N ASP A 115 -32.11 -20.52 -6.97
CA ASP A 115 -33.42 -20.87 -7.54
C ASP A 115 -34.58 -20.19 -6.77
N ASN A 116 -34.29 -19.47 -5.67
CA ASN A 116 -35.31 -18.90 -4.77
C ASN A 116 -35.14 -17.40 -4.43
N GLY A 117 -34.84 -16.55 -5.41
CA GLY A 117 -35.34 -15.17 -5.42
C GLY A 117 -34.62 -14.07 -4.63
N TRP A 118 -33.46 -14.27 -4.01
CA TRP A 118 -32.68 -13.17 -3.40
C TRP A 118 -31.24 -13.07 -3.92
N LEU A 119 -31.03 -12.24 -4.93
CA LEU A 119 -29.73 -11.98 -5.55
C LEU A 119 -28.90 -11.00 -4.68
N LYS A 120 -28.00 -11.51 -3.82
CA LYS A 120 -26.99 -10.64 -3.17
C LYS A 120 -26.05 -10.10 -4.24
N ARG A 121 -26.19 -8.80 -4.55
CA ARG A 121 -25.32 -8.14 -5.53
C ARG A 121 -23.86 -8.09 -5.06
N PRO A 122 -22.90 -8.24 -5.98
CA PRO A 122 -21.47 -8.14 -5.69
C PRO A 122 -21.03 -6.80 -5.10
N LYS A 123 -20.20 -6.84 -4.06
CA LYS A 123 -19.79 -5.63 -3.31
C LYS A 123 -18.65 -4.85 -3.98
N TYR A 124 -17.76 -5.52 -4.72
CA TYR A 124 -16.60 -4.88 -5.36
C TYR A 124 -16.56 -5.01 -6.88
N THR A 125 -17.49 -5.73 -7.52
CA THR A 125 -17.50 -5.95 -8.98
C THR A 125 -18.83 -5.48 -9.59
N ASP A 126 -18.80 -4.49 -10.48
CA ASP A 126 -19.95 -3.96 -11.22
C ASP A 126 -20.56 -5.02 -12.16
N ASP A 127 -21.79 -4.81 -12.64
CA ASP A 127 -22.49 -5.72 -13.58
C ASP A 127 -21.72 -5.91 -14.91
N ARG A 128 -20.77 -5.01 -15.20
CA ARG A 128 -19.81 -5.07 -16.33
C ARG A 128 -18.47 -5.73 -15.98
N GLY A 129 -18.39 -6.38 -14.82
CA GLY A 129 -17.17 -7.01 -14.29
C GLY A 129 -16.12 -6.05 -13.72
N LYS A 130 -16.42 -4.75 -13.55
CA LYS A 130 -15.43 -3.72 -13.16
C LYS A 130 -15.19 -3.66 -11.65
N ILE A 131 -13.93 -3.61 -11.20
CA ILE A 131 -13.59 -3.58 -9.76
C ILE A 131 -13.74 -2.16 -9.20
N LYS A 132 -14.74 -1.93 -8.34
CA LYS A 132 -14.93 -0.67 -7.63
C LYS A 132 -14.13 -0.68 -6.33
N ILE A 133 -13.12 0.18 -6.23
CA ILE A 133 -12.32 0.34 -5.00
C ILE A 133 -13.19 1.00 -3.91
N LYS A 134 -13.75 0.19 -3.01
CA LYS A 134 -14.59 0.63 -1.88
C LYS A 134 -14.08 0.04 -0.56
N GLY A 135 -14.54 0.58 0.57
CA GLY A 135 -14.36 -0.01 1.90
C GLY A 135 -12.92 -0.42 2.23
N ILE A 136 -12.73 -1.73 2.48
CA ILE A 136 -11.46 -2.33 2.93
C ILE A 136 -10.36 -2.18 1.88
N LEU A 137 -10.69 -2.34 0.59
CA LEU A 137 -9.72 -2.25 -0.50
C LEU A 137 -9.17 -0.84 -0.68
N LEU A 138 -10.01 0.17 -0.44
CA LEU A 138 -9.57 1.57 -0.44
C LEU A 138 -8.68 1.90 0.76
N ARG A 139 -8.94 1.29 1.93
CA ARG A 139 -8.09 1.46 3.13
C ARG A 139 -6.71 0.84 2.93
N SER A 140 -6.64 -0.39 2.40
CA SER A 140 -5.35 -1.01 2.06
C SER A 140 -4.60 -0.22 0.99
N TYR A 141 -5.31 0.33 -0.01
CA TYR A 141 -4.71 1.21 -1.03
C TYR A 141 -4.15 2.52 -0.45
N MET A 142 -4.84 3.17 0.50
CA MET A 142 -4.28 4.36 1.15
C MET A 142 -3.07 4.01 2.03
N THR A 143 -3.12 2.87 2.71
CA THR A 143 -2.05 2.43 3.62
C THR A 143 -0.76 2.13 2.84
N GLN A 144 -0.84 1.41 1.70
CA GLN A 144 0.35 1.17 0.88
C GLN A 144 0.97 2.47 0.32
N LEU A 145 0.16 3.46 -0.07
CA LEU A 145 0.66 4.74 -0.57
C LEU A 145 1.39 5.52 0.53
N LEU A 146 0.84 5.51 1.75
CA LEU A 146 1.49 6.11 2.91
C LEU A 146 2.86 5.46 3.19
N PHE A 147 2.92 4.13 3.21
CA PHE A 147 4.20 3.42 3.39
C PHE A 147 5.19 3.74 2.29
N LYS A 148 4.76 3.86 1.02
CA LYS A 148 5.64 4.27 -0.08
C LYS A 148 6.21 5.68 0.14
N ILE A 149 5.39 6.64 0.56
CA ILE A 149 5.84 8.01 0.86
C ILE A 149 6.90 7.99 1.96
N VAL A 150 6.65 7.28 3.06
CA VAL A 150 7.59 7.19 4.19
C VAL A 150 8.90 6.53 3.75
N LEU A 151 8.83 5.42 3.01
CA LEU A 151 10.01 4.71 2.53
C LEU A 151 10.81 5.54 1.53
N GLU A 152 10.17 6.13 0.51
CA GLU A 152 10.86 7.00 -0.45
C GLU A 152 11.54 8.18 0.26
N LEU A 153 10.86 8.82 1.22
CA LEU A 153 11.44 9.91 2.00
C LEU A 153 12.65 9.43 2.83
N ALA A 154 12.53 8.27 3.49
CA ALA A 154 13.62 7.69 4.27
C ALA A 154 14.86 7.40 3.40
N PHE A 155 14.68 6.87 2.19
CA PHE A 155 15.80 6.63 1.26
C PHE A 155 16.39 7.94 0.71
N ILE A 156 15.57 8.96 0.40
CA ILE A 156 16.07 10.28 -0.04
C ILE A 156 16.92 10.93 1.07
N VAL A 157 16.41 10.92 2.31
CA VAL A 157 17.11 11.45 3.47
C VAL A 157 18.38 10.63 3.77
N GLY A 158 18.29 9.31 3.69
CA GLY A 158 19.43 8.40 3.85
C GLY A 158 20.53 8.66 2.83
N GLN A 159 20.19 8.82 1.54
CA GLN A 159 21.13 9.18 0.48
C GLN A 159 21.85 10.49 0.80
N TYR A 160 21.11 11.51 1.23
CA TYR A 160 21.67 12.81 1.58
C TYR A 160 22.68 12.72 2.74
N TYR A 161 22.35 11.98 3.80
CA TYR A 161 23.24 11.85 4.95
C TYR A 161 24.43 10.92 4.72
N LEU A 162 24.27 9.87 3.91
CA LEU A 162 25.36 8.92 3.63
C LEU A 162 26.35 9.45 2.58
N TYR A 163 25.86 10.09 1.52
CA TYR A 163 26.68 10.41 0.35
C TYR A 163 26.61 11.88 -0.07
N GLY A 164 25.59 12.61 0.35
CA GLY A 164 25.29 13.95 -0.16
C GLY A 164 24.74 13.95 -1.59
N PHE A 165 24.71 15.14 -2.20
CA PHE A 165 24.20 15.33 -3.57
C PHE A 165 25.29 15.27 -4.65
N VAL A 166 26.54 15.54 -4.27
CA VAL A 166 27.68 15.64 -5.18
C VAL A 166 28.83 14.84 -4.60
N MET A 167 29.35 13.91 -5.38
CA MET A 167 30.53 13.13 -5.01
C MET A 167 31.78 13.98 -5.23
N LYS A 168 32.58 14.17 -4.18
CA LYS A 168 33.86 14.88 -4.28
C LYS A 168 34.92 13.97 -4.94
N LEU A 169 35.84 14.58 -5.70
CA LEU A 169 36.94 13.87 -6.35
C LEU A 169 37.92 13.27 -5.34
N SER A 170 38.23 13.98 -4.26
CA SER A 170 39.12 13.50 -3.20
C SER A 170 38.59 13.76 -1.79
N PHE A 171 39.07 12.94 -0.84
CA PHE A 171 38.86 13.13 0.59
C PHE A 171 40.09 12.70 1.40
N HIS A 172 40.23 13.27 2.59
CA HIS A 172 41.32 12.94 3.51
C HIS A 172 40.93 11.81 4.45
N CYS A 173 41.65 10.68 4.37
CA CYS A 173 41.43 9.51 5.21
C CYS A 173 42.43 9.48 6.38
N LYS A 174 41.95 9.35 7.62
CA LYS A 174 42.78 9.30 8.84
C LYS A 174 42.74 7.93 9.54
N GLN A 175 42.54 6.86 8.77
CA GLN A 175 42.41 5.52 9.34
C GLN A 175 43.73 5.00 9.92
N LYS A 176 43.66 4.21 10.99
CA LYS A 176 44.83 3.79 11.80
C LYS A 176 45.91 3.03 11.02
N ILE A 177 45.51 2.32 9.96
CA ILE A 177 46.39 1.51 9.10
C ILE A 177 47.13 2.39 8.08
N CYS A 178 46.64 3.61 7.83
CA CYS A 178 47.34 4.60 7.03
C CYS A 178 48.37 5.34 7.88
N SER A 179 49.37 5.95 7.23
CA SER A 179 50.40 6.77 7.90
C SER A 179 49.82 7.72 8.94
N ARG A 180 50.61 8.10 9.97
CA ARG A 180 50.15 8.96 11.08
C ARG A 180 49.49 10.28 10.64
N ILE A 181 49.83 10.78 9.45
CA ILE A 181 49.32 12.04 8.88
C ILE A 181 48.00 11.83 8.10
N GLY A 182 47.65 10.59 7.79
CA GLY A 182 46.54 10.22 6.90
C GLY A 182 46.96 10.19 5.42
N ALA A 183 46.02 9.83 4.54
CA ALA A 183 46.22 9.73 3.11
C ALA A 183 45.12 10.49 2.35
N GLU A 184 45.48 11.13 1.24
CA GLU A 184 44.51 11.69 0.31
C GLU A 184 44.06 10.62 -0.69
N CYS A 185 42.76 10.35 -0.77
CA CYS A 185 42.20 9.31 -1.62
C CYS A 185 41.36 9.92 -2.75
N PHE A 186 41.45 9.32 -3.95
CA PHE A 186 40.82 9.80 -5.18
C PHE A 186 39.79 8.80 -5.70
N MET A 187 38.59 9.30 -6.03
CA MET A 187 37.47 8.48 -6.49
C MET A 187 37.52 8.31 -8.00
N SER A 188 37.21 7.11 -8.49
CA SER A 188 37.01 6.89 -9.92
C SER A 188 35.68 7.51 -10.39
N ARG A 189 35.72 8.20 -11.53
CA ARG A 189 34.56 8.76 -12.27
C ARG A 189 33.56 9.55 -11.39
N PRO A 190 33.99 10.51 -10.55
CA PRO A 190 33.08 11.17 -9.61
C PRO A 190 32.02 12.02 -10.30
N THR A 191 32.32 12.59 -11.47
CA THR A 191 31.37 13.38 -12.27
C THR A 191 30.27 12.50 -12.86
N GLU A 192 30.64 11.38 -13.47
CA GLU A 192 29.69 10.38 -14.01
C GLU A 192 28.79 9.84 -12.89
N LYS A 193 29.38 9.39 -11.77
CA LYS A 193 28.63 8.92 -10.60
C LYS A 193 27.68 9.99 -10.07
N THR A 194 28.11 11.25 -10.00
CA THR A 194 27.26 12.37 -9.58
C THR A 194 26.07 12.58 -10.51
N ILE A 195 26.23 12.47 -11.83
CA ILE A 195 25.12 12.59 -12.78
C ILE A 195 24.06 11.52 -12.51
N PHE A 196 24.46 10.25 -12.33
CA PHE A 196 23.56 9.16 -12.00
C PHE A 196 22.89 9.35 -10.61
N ILE A 197 23.63 9.85 -9.61
CA ILE A 197 23.07 10.18 -8.28
C ILE A 197 21.97 11.23 -8.38
N ILE A 198 22.24 12.36 -9.06
CA ILE A 198 21.28 13.44 -9.25
C ILE A 198 20.05 12.93 -10.01
N PHE A 199 20.27 12.15 -11.06
CA PHE A 199 19.19 11.61 -11.87
C PHE A 199 18.30 10.66 -11.06
N MET A 200 18.87 9.71 -10.32
CA MET A 200 18.12 8.79 -9.46
C MET A 200 17.34 9.56 -8.37
N LEU A 201 17.94 10.61 -7.82
CA LEU A 201 17.29 11.51 -6.87
C LEU A 201 16.11 12.26 -7.51
N VAL A 202 16.26 12.82 -8.72
CA VAL A 202 15.16 13.50 -9.42
C VAL A 202 14.00 12.54 -9.67
N VAL A 203 14.28 11.32 -10.12
CA VAL A 203 13.25 10.30 -10.32
C VAL A 203 12.60 9.92 -8.98
N ALA A 204 13.34 9.90 -7.86
CA ALA A 204 12.83 9.72 -6.49
C ALA A 204 11.90 10.85 -6.04
N CYS A 205 12.28 12.10 -6.27
CA CYS A 205 11.45 13.26 -5.95
C CYS A 205 10.16 13.28 -6.77
N VAL A 206 10.23 12.96 -8.07
CA VAL A 206 9.03 12.89 -8.94
C VAL A 206 8.10 11.75 -8.50
N SER A 207 8.62 10.56 -8.15
CA SER A 207 7.77 9.48 -7.64
C SER A 207 7.13 9.86 -6.30
N LEU A 208 7.87 10.50 -5.40
CA LEU A 208 7.36 10.97 -4.12
C LEU A 208 6.21 11.98 -4.34
N LEU A 209 6.41 12.95 -5.23
CA LEU A 209 5.39 13.94 -5.58
C LEU A 209 4.14 13.27 -6.15
N LEU A 210 4.29 12.32 -7.07
CA LEU A 210 3.15 11.59 -7.64
C LEU A 210 2.38 10.79 -6.57
N ASN A 211 3.07 10.15 -5.61
CA ASN A 211 2.41 9.48 -4.49
C ASN A 211 1.64 10.48 -3.60
N VAL A 212 2.21 11.67 -3.36
CA VAL A 212 1.57 12.73 -2.57
C VAL A 212 0.36 13.32 -3.28
N VAL A 213 0.47 13.58 -4.59
CA VAL A 213 -0.67 14.06 -5.39
C VAL A 213 -1.80 13.02 -5.40
N GLU A 214 -1.47 11.74 -5.53
CA GLU A 214 -2.44 10.64 -5.47
C GLU A 214 -3.17 10.60 -4.12
N ILE A 215 -2.44 10.67 -2.99
CA ILE A 215 -3.07 10.62 -1.66
C ILE A 215 -3.96 11.87 -1.43
N ILE A 216 -3.51 13.06 -1.85
CA ILE A 216 -4.29 14.30 -1.76
C ILE A 216 -5.56 14.19 -2.61
N TYR A 217 -5.45 13.70 -3.85
CA TYR A 217 -6.60 13.50 -4.73
C TYR A 217 -7.66 12.59 -4.09
N LEU A 218 -7.24 11.47 -3.51
CA LEU A 218 -8.14 10.51 -2.83
C LEU A 218 -8.78 11.11 -1.58
N LEU A 219 -8.03 11.90 -0.80
CA LEU A 219 -8.54 12.59 0.39
C LEU A 219 -9.58 13.66 -0.01
N CYS A 220 -9.28 14.48 -1.02
CA CYS A 220 -10.21 15.48 -1.55
C CYS A 220 -11.50 14.83 -2.09
N ALA A 221 -11.38 13.72 -2.83
CA ALA A 221 -12.54 12.97 -3.32
C ALA A 221 -13.39 12.39 -2.17
N ARG A 222 -12.75 11.87 -1.11
CA ARG A 222 -13.43 11.39 0.10
C ARG A 222 -14.22 12.49 0.80
N VAL A 223 -13.61 13.66 1.00
CA VAL A 223 -14.26 14.81 1.68
C VAL A 223 -15.46 15.28 0.87
N LYS A 224 -15.31 15.51 -0.44
CA LYS A 224 -16.43 15.94 -1.32
C LYS A 224 -17.61 14.96 -1.32
N CYS A 225 -17.34 13.65 -1.35
CA CYS A 225 -18.39 12.63 -1.24
C CYS A 225 -19.08 12.63 0.14
N ARG A 226 -18.33 12.86 1.21
CA ARG A 226 -18.88 12.90 2.57
C ARG A 226 -19.81 14.12 2.75
N THR A 227 -19.41 15.29 2.25
CA THR A 227 -20.24 16.51 2.26
C THR A 227 -21.52 16.35 1.43
N LYS A 228 -21.45 15.77 0.23
CA LYS A 228 -22.65 15.49 -0.59
C LYS A 228 -23.64 14.55 0.11
N LYS A 229 -23.13 13.49 0.74
CA LYS A 229 -23.97 12.51 1.44
C LYS A 229 -24.60 13.10 2.70
N GLN A 230 -23.88 13.97 3.42
CA GLN A 230 -24.38 14.68 4.59
C GLN A 230 -25.45 15.72 4.22
N ASN A 231 -25.25 16.49 3.14
CA ASN A 231 -26.27 17.41 2.64
C ASN A 231 -27.53 16.70 2.16
N GLN A 232 -27.42 15.52 1.51
CA GLN A 232 -28.59 14.72 1.16
C GLN A 232 -29.35 14.19 2.38
N LEU A 233 -28.65 13.80 3.43
CA LEU A 233 -29.29 13.32 4.67
C LEU A 233 -29.99 14.46 5.41
N ILE A 234 -29.41 15.67 5.38
CA ILE A 234 -30.04 16.88 5.93
C ILE A 234 -31.28 17.27 5.11
N ILE A 235 -31.22 17.28 3.78
CA ILE A 235 -32.38 17.58 2.92
C ILE A 235 -33.50 16.54 3.12
N TYR A 236 -33.17 15.24 3.18
CA TYR A 236 -34.17 14.20 3.43
C TYR A 236 -34.84 14.32 4.80
N SER A 237 -34.10 14.78 5.81
CA SER A 237 -34.64 15.06 7.15
C SER A 237 -35.43 16.37 7.22
N ALA A 238 -35.21 17.32 6.30
CA ALA A 238 -35.98 18.55 6.20
C ALA A 238 -37.28 18.37 5.40
N GLU A 239 -37.29 17.45 4.42
CA GLU A 239 -38.44 17.16 3.57
C GLU A 239 -39.42 16.13 4.19
N ASN A 240 -38.97 15.39 5.22
CA ASN A 240 -39.82 14.55 6.08
C ASN A 240 -39.73 14.99 7.54
N PRO A 241 -40.40 16.08 7.96
CA PRO A 241 -40.61 16.34 9.37
C PRO A 241 -41.50 15.23 9.94
N GLY A 242 -40.92 14.38 10.79
CA GLY A 242 -41.68 13.36 11.51
C GLY A 242 -42.83 13.99 12.31
N PRO A 243 -43.94 13.26 12.55
CA PRO A 243 -45.09 13.82 13.24
C PRO A 243 -44.69 14.35 14.62
N LEU A 244 -45.05 15.62 14.86
CA LEU A 244 -44.90 16.34 16.12
C LEU A 244 -45.52 15.52 17.25
N PHE A 245 -44.67 14.91 18.09
CA PHE A 245 -45.12 14.27 19.32
C PHE A 245 -45.51 15.39 20.29
N SER A 246 -46.81 15.54 20.53
CA SER A 246 -47.36 16.43 21.53
C SER A 246 -46.84 16.05 22.92
N SER A 247 -46.43 17.07 23.68
CA SER A 247 -46.01 16.94 25.09
C SER A 247 -47.11 16.32 25.95
N PRO A 248 -46.80 15.42 26.89
CA PRO A 248 -47.73 15.07 27.95
C PRO A 248 -47.65 16.09 29.10
N SER A 249 -48.77 16.71 29.42
CA SER A 249 -49.03 17.43 30.68
C SER A 249 -49.25 16.42 31.83
N PRO A 250 -48.92 16.73 33.10
CA PRO A 250 -48.75 15.74 34.15
C PRO A 250 -50.09 15.40 34.83
N ARG A 251 -50.36 14.10 35.06
CA ARG A 251 -51.50 13.67 35.88
C ARG A 251 -51.11 12.63 36.93
N GLN A 252 -51.24 13.09 38.17
CA GLN A 252 -51.50 12.47 39.46
C GLN A 252 -51.45 10.93 39.62
N THR A 253 -50.72 10.57 40.68
CA THR A 253 -50.63 9.29 41.40
C THR A 253 -51.98 8.84 41.98
N ASN A 254 -52.32 7.56 41.83
CA ASN A 254 -52.55 6.61 42.94
C ASN A 254 -52.86 5.16 42.45
N PRO A 255 -52.66 4.13 43.31
CA PRO A 255 -52.44 2.76 42.88
C PRO A 255 -53.57 1.76 43.22
N SER A 256 -53.48 0.61 42.54
CA SER A 256 -53.94 -0.75 42.90
C SER A 256 -55.43 -1.05 43.10
N SER A 257 -55.96 -2.02 42.33
CA SER A 257 -56.71 -3.20 42.86
C SER A 257 -57.28 -4.12 41.75
N HIS A 258 -56.97 -5.41 41.87
CA HIS A 258 -57.79 -6.63 41.67
C HIS A 258 -58.32 -7.11 40.29
N ASP A 259 -57.93 -8.37 40.01
CA ASP A 259 -58.70 -9.54 39.56
C ASP A 259 -59.11 -9.82 38.10
N SER A 260 -58.42 -10.86 37.56
CA SER A 260 -58.95 -12.15 37.04
C SER A 260 -59.78 -12.23 35.73
N ILE A 261 -59.38 -13.13 34.81
CA ILE A 261 -60.15 -14.30 34.27
C ILE A 261 -59.59 -14.88 32.92
N LEU A 262 -59.38 -16.22 32.90
CA LEU A 262 -59.32 -17.28 31.82
C LEU A 262 -58.43 -17.09 30.56
N ILE A 263 -57.39 -17.92 30.26
CA ILE A 263 -57.32 -19.32 29.70
C ILE A 263 -58.15 -19.49 28.39
N GLN A 264 -57.63 -19.83 27.18
CA GLN A 264 -57.00 -21.11 26.77
C GLN A 264 -56.42 -21.10 25.31
N ARG A 265 -55.18 -21.63 25.15
CA ARG A 265 -54.59 -22.52 24.08
C ARG A 265 -54.64 -22.20 22.55
N PRO A 266 -53.64 -22.66 21.77
CA PRO A 266 -53.65 -24.03 21.22
C PRO A 266 -52.32 -24.82 21.32
N GLN A 267 -52.46 -26.15 21.43
CA GLN A 267 -51.42 -27.15 21.17
C GLN A 267 -51.90 -28.08 20.04
N ARG A 268 -50.98 -28.51 19.16
CA ARG A 268 -50.74 -29.89 18.66
C ARG A 268 -49.68 -29.83 17.56
N GLY A 269 -48.83 -30.84 17.32
CA GLY A 269 -48.83 -32.24 17.76
C GLY A 269 -47.42 -32.85 17.62
N VAL A 270 -47.04 -33.83 18.44
CA VAL A 270 -47.29 -35.29 18.32
C VAL A 270 -45.96 -35.98 17.95
N GLU A 271 -45.29 -36.51 18.97
CA GLU A 271 -44.45 -37.73 18.93
C GLU A 271 -45.39 -38.96 19.04
N PRO A 272 -45.01 -40.22 18.69
CA PRO A 272 -43.91 -40.93 19.37
C PRO A 272 -43.20 -42.05 18.56
N MET A 273 -42.06 -42.57 19.05
CA MET A 273 -41.92 -44.01 19.41
C MET A 273 -40.53 -44.41 19.93
N ASN A 274 -40.56 -44.92 21.17
CA ASN A 274 -39.92 -46.10 21.73
C ASN A 274 -38.39 -46.28 21.84
N GLU A 275 -38.03 -46.66 23.06
CA GLU A 275 -36.74 -47.08 23.58
C GLU A 275 -36.58 -48.62 23.48
N LYS A 276 -35.31 -49.05 23.45
CA LYS A 276 -34.74 -50.42 23.64
C LYS A 276 -34.46 -51.23 22.36
N GLU A 277 -33.18 -51.41 22.05
CA GLU A 277 -32.56 -52.76 22.11
C GLU A 277 -31.03 -52.69 22.19
N TYR A 278 -30.48 -53.60 22.98
CA TYR A 278 -29.06 -53.87 23.25
C TYR A 278 -28.68 -55.07 22.37
N THR A 279 -27.55 -55.06 21.65
CA THR A 279 -26.69 -56.24 21.43
C THR A 279 -25.53 -55.98 20.46
N SER A 280 -24.36 -56.42 20.93
CA SER A 280 -23.17 -56.96 20.24
C SER A 280 -22.18 -56.04 19.53
#